data_AF-A0A6V7LPL1-F1
#
_entry.id   AF-A0A6V7LPL1-F1
#
_cell.length_a   1.000
_cell.length_b   1.000
_cell.length_c   1.000
_cell.angle_alpha   90.00
_cell.angle_beta   90.00
_cell.angle_gamma   90.00
#
_symmetry.space_group_name_H-M   'P 1'
#
loop_
_entity.id
_entity.type
_entity.pdbx_description
1 polymer ?
#
loop_
_entity_poly.entity_id
_entity_poly.type
_entity_poly.pdbx_seq_one_letter_code
_entity_poly.pdbx_strand_id
1 'polypeptide(L)' 'AGINDVDLHKKVMALLLKIVHLHIAQNDYLDIYGDPNVTNKTANDIEMGKASWLAITALQRATPQQRRIFE' A
#
# COMPACT_ATOMS: atom_id res chain seq x y z
N ALA A 1 30.62 -8.13 16.43
CA ALA A 1 31.03 -8.18 15.01
C ALA A 1 29.86 -7.74 14.16
N GLY A 2 30.06 -6.81 13.23
CA GLY A 2 29.03 -6.29 12.33
C GLY A 2 29.19 -6.86 10.92
N ILE A 3 28.07 -7.17 10.27
CA ILE A 3 28.05 -7.48 8.84
C ILE A 3 28.19 -6.15 8.10
N ASN A 4 29.34 -5.90 7.47
CA ASN A 4 29.64 -4.65 6.75
C ASN A 4 29.76 -4.87 5.23
N ASP A 5 29.20 -5.96 4.71
CA ASP A 5 29.20 -6.27 3.29
C ASP A 5 28.15 -5.41 2.56
N VAL A 6 28.65 -4.44 1.78
CA VAL A 6 27.83 -3.49 1.04
C VAL A 6 26.97 -4.16 -0.02
N ASP A 7 27.47 -5.20 -0.69
CA ASP A 7 26.72 -5.86 -1.77
C ASP A 7 25.66 -6.81 -1.22
N LEU A 8 25.94 -7.45 -0.08
CA LEU A 8 24.92 -8.16 0.70
C LEU A 8 23.82 -7.19 1.15
N HIS A 9 24.17 -6.02 1.70
CA HIS A 9 23.19 -5.02 2.12
C HIS A 9 22.31 -4.54 0.97
N LYS A 10 22.88 -4.30 -0.22
CA LYS A 10 22.08 -3.93 -1.41
C LYS A 10 21.07 -5.02 -1.79
N LYS A 11 21.49 -6.28 -1.80
CA LYS A 11 20.60 -7.42 -2.12
C LYS A 11 19.46 -7.55 -1.11
N VAL A 12 19.77 -7.44 0.18
CA VAL A 12 18.77 -7.49 1.26
C VAL A 12 17.82 -6.30 1.14
N MET A 13 18.33 -5.09 0.90
CA MET A 13 17.50 -3.90 0.72
C MET A 13 16.52 -4.06 -0.44
N ALA A 14 16.96 -4.61 -1.58
CA ALA A 14 16.08 -4.86 -2.72
C ALA A 14 14.94 -5.84 -2.39
N LEU A 15 15.20 -6.86 -1.57
CA LEU A 15 14.17 -7.78 -1.10
C LEU A 15 13.22 -7.10 -0.10
N LEU A 16 13.77 -6.35 0.86
CA LEU A 16 12.98 -5.63 1.86
C LEU A 16 12.05 -4.60 1.21
N LEU A 17 12.51 -3.87 0.21
CA LEU A 17 11.66 -2.92 -0.53
C LEU A 17 10.45 -3.61 -1.15
N LYS A 18 10.61 -4.82 -1.70
CA LYS A 18 9.49 -5.60 -2.24
C LYS A 18 8.51 -6.05 -1.15
N ILE A 19 9.03 -6.48 0.00
CA ILE A 19 8.21 -6.89 1.15
C ILE A 19 7.42 -5.70 1.68
N VAL A 20 8.08 -4.55 1.86
CA VAL A 20 7.44 -3.31 2.33
C VAL A 20 6.35 -2.87 1.36
N HIS A 21 6.61 -2.85 0.05
CA HIS A 21 5.60 -2.51 -0.94
C HIS A 21 4.39 -3.45 -0.88
N LEU A 22 4.61 -4.76 -0.77
CA LEU A 22 3.51 -5.73 -0.63
C LEU A 22 2.72 -5.47 0.66
N HIS A 23 3.42 -5.24 1.77
CA HIS A 23 2.78 -5.01 3.06
C HIS A 23 1.93 -3.74 3.07
N ILE A 24 2.40 -2.66 2.44
CA ILE A 24 1.63 -1.42 2.29
C ILE A 24 0.38 -1.68 1.47
N ALA A 25 0.49 -2.33 0.30
CA ALA A 25 -0.66 -2.66 -0.53
C ALA A 25 -1.69 -3.55 0.20
N GLN A 26 -1.22 -4.51 1.01
CA GLN A 26 -2.08 -5.34 1.85
C GLN A 26 -2.78 -4.52 2.93
N ASN A 27 -2.07 -3.63 3.62
CA ASN A 27 -2.67 -2.74 4.60
C ASN A 27 -3.74 -1.84 3.98
N ASP A 28 -3.47 -1.23 2.83
CA ASP A 28 -4.41 -0.36 2.12
C ASP A 28 -5.65 -1.14 1.66
N TYR A 29 -5.48 -2.40 1.24
CA TYR A 29 -6.59 -3.28 0.92
C TYR A 29 -7.44 -3.59 2.15
N LEU A 30 -6.80 -3.97 3.26
CA LEU A 30 -7.47 -4.31 4.51
C LEU A 30 -8.12 -3.10 5.19
N ASP A 31 -7.66 -1.88 4.91
CA ASP A 31 -8.33 -0.66 5.38
C ASP A 31 -9.76 -0.57 4.83
N ILE A 32 -10.00 -1.01 3.59
CA ILE A 32 -11.31 -0.88 2.94
C ILE A 32 -12.13 -2.16 3.02
N TYR A 33 -11.49 -3.32 2.88
CA TYR A 33 -12.15 -4.61 2.74
C TYR A 33 -11.93 -5.54 3.95
N GLY A 34 -11.09 -5.17 4.90
CA GLY A 34 -10.82 -5.97 6.09
C GLY A 34 -11.97 -5.90 7.10
N ASP A 35 -12.19 -6.99 7.84
CA ASP A 35 -13.10 -6.98 8.98
C ASP A 35 -12.46 -6.18 10.13
N PRO A 36 -13.05 -5.07 10.60
CA PRO A 36 -12.51 -4.26 11.69
C PRO A 36 -12.28 -5.05 12.98
N ASN A 37 -13.05 -6.11 13.23
CA ASN A 37 -12.87 -6.96 14.41
C ASN A 37 -11.62 -7.85 14.32
N VAL A 38 -11.14 -8.13 13.10
CA VAL A 38 -9.93 -8.92 12.85
C VAL A 38 -8.72 -8.02 12.71
N THR A 39 -8.84 -6.91 11.97
CA THR A 39 -7.75 -5.96 11.75
C THR A 39 -7.49 -5.07 12.97
N ASN A 40 -8.47 -4.96 13.87
CA ASN A 40 -8.47 -4.07 15.02
C ASN A 40 -8.09 -2.62 14.65
N LYS A 41 -8.58 -2.18 13.48
CA LYS A 41 -8.25 -0.90 12.86
C LYS A 41 -9.53 -0.23 12.38
N THR A 42 -9.63 1.08 12.62
CA THR A 42 -10.65 1.93 12.00
C THR A 42 -10.15 2.37 10.63
N ALA A 43 -10.89 1.99 9.58
CA ALA A 43 -10.68 2.43 8.20
C ALA A 43 -10.74 3.96 8.11
N ASN A 44 -9.75 4.60 7.49
CA ASN A 44 -9.75 6.06 7.31
C ASN A 44 -9.04 6.54 6.04
N ASP A 45 -8.53 5.64 5.20
CA ASP A 45 -7.73 6.02 4.04
C ASP A 45 -8.51 6.90 3.04
N ILE A 46 -9.79 6.62 2.83
CA ILE A 46 -10.67 7.42 1.94
C ILE A 46 -10.97 8.80 2.54
N GLU A 47 -11.39 8.84 3.80
CA GLU A 47 -11.77 10.10 4.47
C GLU A 47 -10.58 11.07 4.59
N MET A 48 -9.38 10.53 4.78
CA MET A 48 -8.14 11.32 4.83
C MET A 48 -7.59 11.68 3.44
N GLY A 49 -8.23 11.22 2.35
CA GLY A 49 -7.75 11.45 0.99
C GLY A 49 -6.35 10.90 0.74
N LYS A 50 -6.00 9.77 1.37
CA LYS A 50 -4.66 9.19 1.20
C LYS A 50 -4.49 8.68 -0.21
N ALA A 51 -3.29 8.84 -0.76
CA ALA A 51 -2.87 8.23 -2.01
C ALA A 51 -2.58 6.73 -1.84
N SER A 52 -3.59 5.98 -1.38
CA SER A 52 -3.50 4.54 -1.14
C SER A 52 -3.33 3.76 -2.43
N TRP A 53 -2.82 2.54 -2.32
CA TRP A 53 -2.68 1.63 -3.46
C TRP A 53 -4.01 1.43 -4.20
N LEU A 54 -5.13 1.36 -3.47
CA LEU A 54 -6.47 1.25 -4.06
C LEU A 54 -6.87 2.51 -4.84
N ALA A 55 -6.63 3.70 -4.30
CA ALA A 55 -6.93 4.96 -4.98
C ALA A 55 -6.17 5.10 -6.30
N ILE A 56 -4.85 4.84 -6.27
CA ILE A 56 -4.00 4.91 -7.47
C ILE A 56 -4.43 3.86 -8.49
N THR A 57 -4.68 2.63 -8.04
CA THR A 57 -5.09 1.52 -8.90
C THR A 57 -6.47 1.76 -9.53
N ALA A 58 -7.40 2.36 -8.80
CA ALA A 58 -8.70 2.76 -9.32
C ALA A 58 -8.56 3.82 -10.41
N LEU A 59 -7.78 4.88 -10.18
CA LEU A 59 -7.54 5.94 -11.16
C LEU A 59 -6.88 5.42 -12.44
N GLN A 60 -5.95 4.47 -12.34
CA GLN A 60 -5.31 3.84 -13.51
C GLN A 60 -6.28 3.06 -14.40
N ARG A 61 -7.39 2.56 -13.84
CA ARG A 61 -8.37 1.71 -14.53
C ARG A 61 -9.70 2.42 -14.80
N ALA A 62 -9.91 3.59 -14.20
CA ALA A 62 -11.16 4.33 -14.29
C ALA A 62 -11.43 4.80 -15.71
N THR A 63 -12.68 4.63 -16.15
CA THR A 63 -13.18 5.30 -17.35
C THR A 63 -13.22 6.83 -17.15
N PRO A 64 -13.32 7.64 -18.22
CA PRO A 64 -13.47 9.09 -18.09
C PRO A 64 -14.69 9.54 -17.25
N GLN A 65 -15.72 8.70 -17.16
CA GLN A 65 -16.88 8.96 -16.31
C GLN A 65 -16.59 8.64 -14.84
N GLN A 66 -15.97 7.49 -14.56
CA GLN A 66 -15.59 7.12 -13.19
C GLN A 66 -14.53 8.08 -12.62
N ARG A 67 -13.60 8.54 -13.46
CA ARG A 67 -12.59 9.51 -13.05
C ARG A 67 -13.20 10.84 -12.61
N ARG A 68 -14.27 11.30 -13.27
CA ARG A 68 -15.04 12.48 -12.86
C ARG A 68 -15.82 12.33 -11.55
N ILE A 69 -16.05 11.10 -11.10
CA ILE A 69 -16.67 10.82 -9.80
C ILE A 69 -15.59 10.77 -8.71
N PHE A 70 -14.38 10.34 -9.09
CA PHE A 70 -13.25 10.17 -8.18
C PHE A 70 -12.51 11.49 -7.89
N GLU A 71 -12.30 12.32 -8.92
CA GLU A 71 -11.68 13.66 -8.86
C GLU A 71 -12.71 14.74 -8.52
#